data_AF-A0A9N9A0A5-F1
#
_entry.id   AF-A0A9N9A0A5-F1
#
_cell.length_a   1.000
_cell.length_b   1.000
_cell.length_c   1.000
_cell.angle_alpha   90.00
_cell.angle_beta   90.00
_cell.angle_gamma   90.00
#
_symmetry.space_group_name_H-M   'P 1'
#
loop_
_entity.id
_entity.type
_entity.pdbx_description
1 polymer ?
#
loop_
_entity_poly.entity_id
_entity_poly.type
_entity_poly.pdbx_seq_one_letter_code
_entity_poly.pdbx_strand_id
1 'polypeptide(L)'
;MPSGFNILAYQTFLSGLGVMVFFHNTVLSAITYIPNTQLRFLKIIFNFTGGVRFIFDFFYIALQSVILTNCGVLAYIHDIFNLIYRTSLACFLLCNLRKLSERKVDKWISLTLLVIRVSFQTLHVIFLRPKVTSISMSCNPEINSGTSLPIFLMTGFLITDFIIELYVAFRFIYILKRAKKIHTRNALSYGLSSDSRIILRKFGGIQFWFLIRVFIALSLTFITLFDSFFNLRGVANQIVVDVANQIVVPTIICLICIAMSYVITLESEIVEAYAGNPNNEIESQPKFISERESVTVF
;
A
#
# COMPACT_ATOMS: atom_id res chain seq x y z
N MET A 1 32.72 4.32 -15.31
CA MET A 1 31.34 4.82 -15.28
C MET A 1 30.48 3.81 -16.03
N PRO A 2 29.38 3.30 -15.46
CA PRO A 2 28.45 2.48 -16.23
C PRO A 2 28.00 3.31 -17.44
N SER A 3 28.10 2.75 -18.65
CA SER A 3 27.54 3.36 -19.85
C SER A 3 26.03 3.55 -19.63
N GLY A 4 25.44 4.62 -20.16
CA GLY A 4 23.99 4.88 -20.02
C GLY A 4 23.11 3.70 -20.44
N PHE A 5 23.61 2.85 -21.35
CA PHE A 5 23.01 1.57 -21.72
C PHE A 5 22.83 0.59 -20.54
N ASN A 6 23.81 0.48 -19.64
CA ASN A 6 23.74 -0.42 -18.48
C ASN A 6 22.69 0.04 -17.47
N ILE A 7 22.48 1.35 -17.31
CA ILE A 7 21.48 1.92 -16.41
C ILE A 7 20.07 1.69 -16.97
N LEU A 8 19.89 1.90 -18.28
CA LEU A 8 18.61 1.67 -18.95
C LEU A 8 18.18 0.20 -18.86
N ALA A 9 19.09 -0.72 -19.19
CA ALA A 9 18.84 -2.16 -19.09
C ALA A 9 18.48 -2.58 -17.66
N TYR A 10 19.15 -1.98 -16.66
CA TYR A 10 18.88 -2.24 -15.25
C TYR A 10 17.47 -1.78 -14.83
N GLN A 11 17.07 -0.56 -15.15
CA GLN A 11 15.74 -0.03 -14.81
C GLN A 11 14.62 -0.78 -15.54
N THR A 12 14.89 -1.19 -16.79
CA THR A 12 14.01 -2.04 -17.58
C THR A 12 13.84 -3.42 -16.92
N PHE A 13 14.93 -4.02 -16.45
CA PHE A 13 14.91 -5.28 -15.70
C PHE A 13 14.08 -5.16 -14.41
N LEU A 14 14.29 -4.10 -13.62
CA LEU A 14 13.51 -3.85 -12.40
C LEU A 14 12.02 -3.70 -12.70
N SER A 15 11.68 -3.01 -13.78
CA SER A 15 10.28 -2.83 -14.21
C SER A 15 9.67 -4.17 -14.61
N GLY A 16 10.39 -4.99 -15.39
CA GLY A 16 9.98 -6.33 -15.75
C GLY A 16 9.78 -7.25 -14.54
N LEU A 17 10.67 -7.17 -13.55
CA LEU A 17 10.51 -7.90 -12.28
C LEU A 17 9.23 -7.48 -11.55
N GLY A 18 8.97 -6.17 -11.47
CA GLY A 18 7.74 -5.63 -10.90
C GLY A 18 6.50 -6.18 -11.63
N VAL A 19 6.46 -6.10 -12.96
CA VAL A 19 5.38 -6.67 -13.78
C VAL A 19 5.13 -8.14 -13.42
N MET A 20 6.16 -8.99 -13.47
CA MET A 20 6.01 -10.43 -13.20
C MET A 20 5.38 -10.70 -11.83
N VAL A 21 5.88 -10.06 -10.77
CA VAL A 21 5.37 -10.26 -9.40
C VAL A 21 3.91 -9.79 -9.29
N PHE A 22 3.60 -8.60 -9.78
CA PHE A 22 2.28 -8.02 -9.65
C PHE A 22 1.22 -8.80 -10.44
N PHE A 23 1.56 -9.31 -11.64
CA PHE A 23 0.68 -10.20 -12.39
C PHE A 23 0.48 -11.54 -11.68
N HIS A 24 1.55 -12.17 -11.20
CA HIS A 24 1.46 -13.40 -10.42
C HIS A 24 0.53 -13.22 -9.21
N ASN A 25 0.72 -12.14 -8.45
CA ASN A 25 -0.10 -11.83 -7.28
C ASN A 25 -1.53 -11.39 -7.61
N THR A 26 -1.77 -10.85 -8.81
CA THR A 26 -3.13 -10.59 -9.32
C THR A 26 -3.87 -11.90 -9.55
N VAL A 27 -3.23 -12.86 -10.22
CA VAL A 27 -3.78 -14.19 -10.47
C VAL A 27 -4.04 -14.91 -9.15
N LEU A 28 -3.07 -14.91 -8.24
CA LEU A 28 -3.22 -15.52 -6.92
C LEU A 28 -4.36 -14.87 -6.13
N SER A 29 -4.47 -13.54 -6.13
CA SER A 29 -5.58 -12.82 -5.48
C SER A 29 -6.96 -13.15 -6.06
N ALA A 30 -7.02 -13.55 -7.33
CA ALA A 30 -8.27 -13.93 -8.00
C ALA A 30 -8.67 -15.39 -7.71
N ILE A 31 -7.69 -16.29 -7.64
CA ILE A 31 -7.91 -17.73 -7.42
C ILE A 31 -8.15 -18.03 -5.94
N THR A 32 -7.40 -17.39 -5.03
CA THR A 32 -7.48 -17.70 -3.60
C THR A 32 -8.86 -17.33 -3.05
N TYR A 33 -9.54 -18.31 -2.46
CA TYR A 33 -10.84 -18.11 -1.85
C TYR A 33 -10.73 -17.24 -0.62
N ILE A 34 -11.23 -16.00 -0.71
CA ILE A 34 -11.37 -15.09 0.42
C ILE A 34 -12.87 -14.92 0.67
N PRO A 35 -13.38 -15.26 1.87
CA PRO A 35 -14.81 -15.16 2.18
C PRO A 35 -15.35 -13.74 2.12
N ASN A 36 -14.47 -12.73 2.06
CA ASN A 36 -14.84 -11.33 1.95
C ASN A 36 -14.54 -10.76 0.56
N THR A 37 -15.61 -10.65 -0.22
CA THR A 37 -15.62 -10.14 -1.59
C THR A 37 -14.99 -8.74 -1.74
N GLN A 38 -15.19 -7.84 -0.77
CA GLN A 38 -14.66 -6.47 -0.85
C GLN A 38 -13.13 -6.41 -0.76
N LEU A 39 -12.52 -7.09 0.22
CA LEU A 39 -11.07 -7.13 0.32
C LEU A 39 -10.45 -7.85 -0.87
N ARG A 40 -11.09 -8.93 -1.35
CA ARG A 40 -10.61 -9.65 -2.55
C ARG A 40 -10.51 -8.71 -3.75
N PHE A 41 -11.56 -7.93 -4.01
CA PHE A 41 -11.53 -6.94 -5.10
C PHE A 41 -10.44 -5.88 -4.90
N LEU A 42 -10.25 -5.38 -3.68
CA LEU A 42 -9.18 -4.41 -3.41
C LEU A 42 -7.77 -4.98 -3.66
N LYS A 43 -7.54 -6.26 -3.31
CA LYS A 43 -6.26 -6.94 -3.61
C LYS A 43 -6.02 -7.10 -5.10
N ILE A 44 -7.04 -7.52 -5.84
CA ILE A 44 -6.97 -7.66 -7.30
C ILE A 44 -6.68 -6.29 -7.93
N ILE A 45 -7.42 -5.24 -7.54
CA ILE A 45 -7.22 -3.89 -8.05
C ILE A 45 -5.80 -3.40 -7.72
N PHE A 46 -5.35 -3.57 -6.47
CA PHE A 46 -4.00 -3.18 -6.05
C PHE A 46 -2.92 -3.86 -6.87
N ASN A 47 -3.01 -5.19 -7.03
CA ASN A 47 -1.99 -5.94 -7.75
C ASN A 47 -2.05 -5.67 -9.27
N PHE A 48 -3.24 -5.58 -9.85
CA PHE A 48 -3.41 -5.29 -11.26
C PHE A 48 -2.87 -3.90 -11.61
N THR A 49 -3.25 -2.89 -10.84
CA THR A 49 -2.85 -1.51 -11.10
C THR A 49 -1.36 -1.28 -10.84
N GLY A 50 -0.76 -1.97 -9.86
CA GLY A 50 0.69 -1.98 -9.67
C GLY A 50 1.43 -2.59 -10.86
N GLY A 51 0.94 -3.71 -11.41
CA GLY A 51 1.52 -4.33 -12.61
C GLY A 51 1.43 -3.42 -13.83
N VAL A 52 0.27 -2.79 -14.06
CA VAL A 52 0.09 -1.82 -15.15
C VAL A 52 1.01 -0.61 -14.97
N ARG A 53 1.19 -0.12 -13.74
CA ARG A 53 2.14 0.96 -13.46
C ARG A 53 3.56 0.59 -13.91
N PHE A 54 4.05 -0.60 -13.54
CA PHE A 54 5.38 -1.07 -13.99
C PHE A 54 5.48 -1.29 -15.50
N ILE A 55 4.37 -1.64 -16.19
CA ILE A 55 4.34 -1.68 -17.66
C ILE A 55 4.56 -0.28 -18.24
N PHE A 56 3.89 0.74 -17.69
CA PHE A 56 4.08 2.11 -18.16
C PHE A 56 5.46 2.67 -17.78
N ASP A 57 6.02 2.30 -16.63
CA ASP A 57 7.42 2.58 -16.27
C ASP A 57 8.38 1.95 -17.31
N PHE A 58 8.16 0.68 -17.66
CA PHE A 58 8.91 0.02 -18.72
C PHE A 58 8.82 0.76 -20.04
N PHE A 59 7.62 1.16 -20.48
CA PHE A 59 7.45 1.89 -21.73
C PHE A 59 8.09 3.28 -21.68
N TYR A 60 7.99 3.96 -20.55
CA TYR A 60 8.61 5.26 -20.34
C TYR A 60 10.15 5.19 -20.47
N ILE A 61 10.75 4.14 -19.90
CA ILE A 61 12.19 3.88 -19.96
C ILE A 61 12.60 3.39 -21.36
N ALA A 62 11.91 2.40 -21.92
CA ALA A 62 12.30 1.73 -23.16
C ALA A 62 12.03 2.55 -24.43
N LEU A 63 10.98 3.39 -24.47
CA LEU A 63 10.64 4.23 -25.63
C LEU A 63 11.37 5.57 -25.66
N GLN A 64 12.57 5.65 -25.08
CA GLN A 64 13.43 6.83 -25.12
C GLN A 64 13.73 7.35 -26.56
N SER A 65 13.38 6.59 -27.60
CA SER A 65 13.51 6.96 -29.01
C SER A 65 12.20 7.28 -29.75
N VAL A 66 11.03 7.19 -29.11
CA VAL A 66 9.72 7.33 -29.80
C VAL A 66 9.04 8.67 -29.48
N ILE A 67 8.95 9.50 -30.53
CA ILE A 67 8.10 10.70 -30.75
C ILE A 67 7.60 11.41 -29.47
N LEU A 68 8.22 12.56 -29.19
CA LEU A 68 7.93 13.53 -28.12
C LEU A 68 6.43 13.76 -27.79
N THR A 69 5.54 13.61 -28.77
CA THR A 69 4.09 13.84 -28.61
C THR A 69 3.39 12.81 -27.73
N ASN A 70 3.90 11.58 -27.64
CA ASN A 70 3.26 10.51 -26.85
C ASN A 70 3.72 10.49 -25.38
N CYS A 71 4.83 11.17 -25.07
CA CYS A 71 5.43 11.23 -23.74
C CYS A 71 4.48 11.84 -22.68
N GLY A 72 3.79 12.94 -23.00
CA GLY A 72 2.85 13.57 -22.09
C GLY A 72 1.65 12.68 -21.76
N VAL A 73 1.12 11.97 -22.75
CA VAL A 73 0.01 11.01 -22.56
C VAL A 73 0.45 9.85 -21.67
N LEU A 74 1.65 9.31 -21.91
CA LEU A 74 2.21 8.22 -21.11
C LEU A 74 2.39 8.62 -19.64
N ALA A 75 2.87 9.85 -19.39
CA ALA A 75 3.00 10.40 -18.04
C ALA A 75 1.63 10.51 -17.33
N TYR A 76 0.60 11.02 -18.01
CA TYR A 76 -0.75 11.08 -17.44
C TYR A 76 -1.30 9.69 -17.10
N ILE A 77 -1.13 8.71 -18.00
CA ILE A 77 -1.59 7.35 -17.76
C ILE A 77 -0.86 6.73 -16.57
N HIS A 78 0.47 6.89 -16.49
CA HIS A 78 1.27 6.44 -15.35
C HIS A 78 0.75 7.04 -14.03
N ASP A 79 0.48 8.33 -13.99
CA ASP A 79 -0.03 9.00 -12.79
C ASP A 79 -1.45 8.60 -12.41
N ILE A 80 -2.31 8.31 -13.39
CA ILE A 80 -3.65 7.75 -13.16
C ILE A 80 -3.53 6.36 -12.51
N PHE A 81 -2.68 5.48 -13.04
CA PHE A 81 -2.49 4.15 -12.45
C PHE A 81 -1.83 4.23 -11.08
N ASN A 82 -0.90 5.16 -10.86
CA ASN A 82 -0.32 5.43 -9.55
C ASN A 82 -1.38 5.94 -8.56
N LEU A 83 -2.30 6.80 -8.99
CA LEU A 83 -3.47 7.21 -8.21
C LEU A 83 -4.28 5.98 -7.80
N ILE A 84 -4.68 5.13 -8.73
CA ILE A 84 -5.51 3.96 -8.44
C ILE A 84 -4.77 2.99 -7.50
N TYR A 85 -3.50 2.70 -7.77
CA TYR A 85 -2.63 1.86 -6.95
C TYR A 85 -2.58 2.35 -5.50
N ARG A 86 -2.16 3.60 -5.26
CA ARG A 86 -2.09 4.14 -3.90
C ARG A 86 -3.48 4.26 -3.25
N THR A 87 -4.54 4.51 -4.03
CA THR A 87 -5.93 4.56 -3.51
C THR A 87 -6.40 3.21 -3.02
N SER A 88 -6.15 2.17 -3.81
CA SER A 88 -6.51 0.80 -3.46
C SER A 88 -5.79 0.35 -2.19
N LEU A 89 -4.53 0.77 -1.99
CA LEU A 89 -3.78 0.52 -0.76
C LEU A 89 -4.41 1.22 0.45
N ALA A 90 -4.65 2.52 0.37
CA ALA A 90 -5.27 3.27 1.46
C ALA A 90 -6.66 2.71 1.82
N CYS A 91 -7.45 2.38 0.81
CA CYS A 91 -8.75 1.74 0.97
C CYS A 91 -8.61 0.36 1.64
N PHE A 92 -7.67 -0.47 1.21
CA PHE A 92 -7.39 -1.78 1.80
C PHE A 92 -7.06 -1.68 3.30
N LEU A 93 -6.15 -0.77 3.68
CA LEU A 93 -5.75 -0.54 5.07
C LEU A 93 -6.94 -0.07 5.93
N LEU A 94 -7.71 0.90 5.44
CA LEU A 94 -8.88 1.43 6.16
C LEU A 94 -10.04 0.42 6.24
N CYS A 95 -10.28 -0.36 5.19
CA CYS A 95 -11.27 -1.43 5.19
C CYS A 95 -10.91 -2.53 6.19
N ASN A 96 -9.63 -2.92 6.28
CA ASN A 96 -9.15 -3.86 7.28
C ASN A 96 -9.35 -3.33 8.70
N LEU A 97 -9.04 -2.05 8.94
CA LEU A 97 -9.27 -1.43 10.24
C LEU A 97 -10.77 -1.39 10.60
N ARG A 98 -11.63 -1.06 9.63
CA ARG A 98 -13.09 -1.01 9.82
C ARG A 98 -13.70 -2.36 10.18
N LYS A 99 -13.14 -3.47 9.70
CA LYS A 99 -13.61 -4.80 10.11
C LYS A 99 -13.32 -5.11 11.57
N LEU A 100 -12.24 -4.55 12.10
CA LEU A 100 -11.81 -4.75 13.47
C LEU A 100 -12.46 -3.76 14.45
N SER A 101 -13.10 -2.70 13.93
CA SER A 101 -13.74 -1.67 14.75
C SER A 101 -15.21 -1.49 14.42
N GLU A 102 -16.04 -1.71 15.43
CA GLU A 102 -17.49 -1.49 15.33
C GLU A 102 -17.90 -0.01 15.50
N ARG A 103 -16.94 0.87 15.84
CA ARG A 103 -17.27 2.27 16.15
C ARG A 103 -17.65 3.06 14.90
N LYS A 104 -18.82 3.71 14.94
CA LYS A 104 -19.29 4.63 13.87
C LYS A 104 -18.29 5.76 13.57
N VAL A 105 -17.61 6.27 14.59
CA VAL A 105 -16.59 7.33 14.45
C VAL A 105 -15.45 6.90 13.54
N ASP A 106 -14.96 5.66 13.65
CA ASP A 106 -13.86 5.17 12.83
C ASP A 106 -14.25 5.08 11.35
N LYS A 107 -15.53 4.82 11.05
CA LYS A 107 -16.06 4.84 9.67
C LYS A 107 -16.02 6.25 9.08
N TRP A 108 -16.44 7.25 9.84
CA TRP A 108 -16.42 8.65 9.40
C TRP A 108 -14.99 9.16 9.22
N ILE A 109 -14.10 8.91 10.18
CA ILE A 109 -12.68 9.31 10.06
C ILE A 109 -12.04 8.66 8.83
N SER A 110 -12.24 7.35 8.63
CA SER A 110 -11.69 6.63 7.48
C SER A 110 -12.20 7.20 6.16
N LEU A 111 -13.50 7.50 6.07
CA LEU A 111 -14.10 8.09 4.88
C LEU A 111 -13.54 9.49 4.60
N THR A 112 -13.47 10.34 5.61
CA THR A 112 -12.95 11.71 5.48
C THR A 112 -11.48 11.71 5.03
N LEU A 113 -10.64 10.87 5.64
CA LEU A 113 -9.23 10.75 5.24
C LEU A 113 -9.09 10.28 3.78
N LEU A 114 -9.88 9.30 3.36
CA LEU A 114 -9.87 8.79 1.99
C LEU A 114 -10.30 9.87 0.98
N VAL A 115 -11.35 10.63 1.30
CA VAL A 115 -11.85 11.73 0.45
C VAL A 115 -10.80 12.84 0.31
N ILE A 116 -10.22 13.31 1.41
CA ILE A 116 -9.18 14.35 1.38
C ILE A 116 -8.01 13.89 0.49
N ARG A 117 -7.55 12.66 0.68
CA ARG A 117 -6.43 12.07 -0.04
C ARG A 117 -6.70 11.93 -1.54
N VAL A 118 -7.88 11.45 -1.93
CA VAL A 118 -8.29 11.37 -3.35
C VAL A 118 -8.38 12.76 -3.95
N SER A 119 -8.96 13.74 -3.25
CA SER A 119 -9.05 15.13 -3.73
C SER A 119 -7.68 15.73 -4.04
N PHE A 120 -6.70 15.59 -3.15
CA PHE A 120 -5.34 16.09 -3.41
C PHE A 120 -4.70 15.44 -4.63
N GLN A 121 -4.77 14.11 -4.75
CA GLN A 121 -4.17 13.40 -5.89
C GLN A 121 -4.89 13.72 -7.20
N THR A 122 -6.22 13.77 -7.22
CA THR A 122 -6.98 14.09 -8.43
C THR A 122 -6.70 15.52 -8.89
N LEU A 123 -6.67 16.48 -7.97
CA LEU A 123 -6.27 17.84 -8.29
C LEU A 123 -4.83 17.88 -8.81
N HIS A 124 -3.90 17.14 -8.19
CA HIS A 124 -2.53 17.02 -8.67
C HIS A 124 -2.50 16.57 -10.14
N VAL A 125 -3.20 15.51 -10.50
CA VAL A 125 -3.25 14.99 -11.88
C VAL A 125 -3.86 16.02 -12.86
N ILE A 126 -4.91 16.74 -12.46
CA ILE A 126 -5.56 17.77 -13.30
C ILE A 126 -4.62 18.95 -13.57
N PHE A 127 -3.89 19.41 -12.55
CA PHE A 127 -3.00 20.56 -12.66
C PHE A 127 -1.59 20.20 -13.10
N LEU A 128 -1.26 18.91 -13.18
CA LEU A 128 -0.01 18.44 -13.76
C LEU A 128 0.03 18.82 -15.24
N ARG A 129 1.09 19.52 -15.64
CA ARG A 129 1.36 19.86 -17.04
C ARG A 129 2.74 19.30 -17.39
N PRO A 130 2.84 18.05 -17.86
CA PRO A 130 4.11 17.48 -18.26
C PRO A 130 4.66 18.29 -19.45
N LYS A 131 5.82 18.93 -19.28
CA LYS A 131 6.57 19.54 -20.38
C LYS A 131 7.66 18.58 -20.84
N VAL A 132 7.74 18.31 -22.13
CA VAL A 132 8.84 17.51 -22.67
C VAL A 132 9.98 18.43 -23.04
N THR A 133 11.13 18.29 -22.37
CA THR A 133 12.35 19.02 -22.72
C THR A 133 13.09 18.26 -23.81
N SER A 134 13.39 18.95 -24.91
CA SER A 134 14.07 18.36 -26.08
C SER A 134 15.59 18.19 -25.90
N ILE A 135 16.12 18.51 -24.71
CA ILE A 135 17.57 18.59 -24.45
C ILE A 135 18.16 17.22 -24.11
N SER A 136 17.34 16.29 -23.66
CA SER A 136 17.69 14.90 -23.45
C SER A 136 16.75 14.04 -24.29
N MET A 137 17.25 13.03 -24.99
CA MET A 137 16.39 12.02 -25.62
C MET A 137 15.49 11.28 -24.61
N SER A 138 15.56 11.57 -23.30
CA SER A 138 14.56 11.13 -22.32
C SER A 138 13.27 11.94 -22.40
N CYS A 139 12.16 11.21 -22.53
CA CYS A 139 10.87 11.67 -22.03
C CYS A 139 11.06 11.99 -20.55
N ASN A 140 11.15 13.28 -20.19
CA ASN A 140 11.20 13.71 -18.81
C ASN A 140 10.14 14.81 -18.66
N PRO A 141 8.96 14.51 -18.08
CA PRO A 141 7.92 15.49 -17.90
C PRO A 141 8.40 16.48 -16.85
N GLU A 142 8.93 17.62 -17.30
CA GLU A 142 9.27 18.70 -16.39
C GLU A 142 7.95 19.24 -15.83
N ILE A 143 7.81 19.14 -14.51
CA ILE A 143 6.76 19.84 -13.78
C ILE A 143 7.07 21.32 -13.96
N ASN A 144 6.09 22.09 -14.44
CA ASN A 144 6.26 23.53 -14.63
C ASN A 144 6.60 24.20 -13.29
N SER A 145 7.91 24.33 -13.02
CA SER A 145 8.50 24.69 -11.72
C SER A 145 8.20 26.14 -11.31
N GLY A 146 7.63 26.93 -12.21
CA GLY A 146 7.13 28.28 -11.94
C GLY A 146 5.81 28.34 -11.15
N THR A 147 5.14 27.21 -10.89
CA THR A 147 3.88 27.20 -10.12
C THR A 147 4.00 26.35 -8.86
N SER A 148 3.72 26.95 -7.70
CA SER A 148 3.75 26.27 -6.38
C SER A 148 2.60 25.27 -6.17
N LEU A 149 1.54 25.34 -6.98
CA LEU A 149 0.32 24.56 -6.81
C LEU A 149 0.50 23.04 -7.01
N PRO A 150 1.12 22.53 -8.11
CA PRO A 150 1.34 21.10 -8.27
C PRO A 150 2.21 20.51 -7.15
N ILE A 151 3.23 21.24 -6.70
CA ILE A 151 4.10 20.82 -5.59
C ILE A 151 3.27 20.71 -4.30
N PHE A 152 2.47 21.73 -4.00
CA PHE A 152 1.57 21.72 -2.84
C PHE A 152 0.60 20.54 -2.86
N LEU A 153 -0.02 20.27 -4.02
CA LEU A 153 -0.95 19.16 -4.19
C LEU A 153 -0.25 17.80 -4.04
N MET A 154 0.98 17.69 -4.56
CA MET A 154 1.80 16.49 -4.44
C MET A 154 2.16 16.19 -2.98
N THR A 155 2.73 17.18 -2.30
CA THR A 155 3.04 17.08 -0.87
C THR A 155 1.78 16.82 -0.05
N GLY A 156 0.65 17.43 -0.42
CA GLY A 156 -0.65 17.25 0.22
C GLY A 156 -1.09 15.78 0.21
N PHE A 157 -1.12 15.12 -0.94
CA PHE A 157 -1.54 13.71 -0.98
C PHE A 157 -0.55 12.79 -0.24
N LEU A 158 0.76 13.06 -0.31
CA LEU A 158 1.78 12.27 0.39
C LEU A 158 1.65 12.37 1.91
N ILE A 159 1.41 13.59 2.42
CA ILE A 159 1.14 13.81 3.85
C ILE A 159 -0.13 13.07 4.27
N THR A 160 -1.18 13.09 3.44
CA THR A 160 -2.42 12.38 3.77
C THR A 160 -2.24 10.86 3.80
N ASP A 161 -1.42 10.28 2.90
CA ASP A 161 -1.08 8.85 2.95
C ASP A 161 -0.35 8.51 4.26
N PHE A 162 0.61 9.34 4.67
CA PHE A 162 1.32 9.17 5.94
C PHE A 162 0.37 9.24 7.16
N ILE A 163 -0.56 10.19 7.16
CA ILE A 163 -1.58 10.32 8.23
C ILE A 163 -2.49 9.07 8.26
N ILE A 164 -2.91 8.56 7.10
CA ILE A 164 -3.73 7.33 7.01
C ILE A 164 -2.98 6.15 7.61
N GLU A 165 -1.70 5.96 7.24
CA GLU A 165 -0.88 4.86 7.73
C GLU A 165 -0.67 4.92 9.25
N LEU A 166 -0.35 6.11 9.79
CA LEU A 166 -0.25 6.31 11.23
C LEU A 166 -1.58 6.06 11.95
N TYR A 167 -2.68 6.60 11.44
CA TYR A 167 -4.01 6.39 12.01
C TYR A 167 -4.34 4.90 12.09
N VAL A 168 -4.11 4.17 10.99
CA VAL A 168 -4.33 2.73 10.89
C VAL A 168 -3.45 1.96 11.89
N ALA A 169 -2.15 2.27 11.99
CA ALA A 169 -1.25 1.67 12.97
C ALA A 169 -1.71 1.91 14.42
N PHE A 170 -1.90 3.18 14.82
CA PHE A 170 -2.27 3.53 16.19
C PHE A 170 -3.60 2.89 16.59
N ARG A 171 -4.58 2.95 15.69
CA ARG A 171 -5.92 2.44 15.99
C ARG A 171 -5.94 0.92 16.10
N PHE A 172 -5.21 0.23 15.23
CA PHE A 172 -5.07 -1.22 15.30
C PHE A 172 -4.37 -1.67 16.60
N ILE A 173 -3.25 -1.03 16.97
CA ILE A 173 -2.56 -1.30 18.24
C ILE A 173 -3.50 -1.09 19.43
N TYR A 174 -4.32 -0.02 19.40
CA TYR A 174 -5.29 0.25 20.45
C TYR A 174 -6.36 -0.85 20.58
N ILE A 175 -6.97 -1.26 19.45
CA ILE A 175 -8.00 -2.31 19.42
C ILE A 175 -7.43 -3.62 19.98
N LEU A 176 -6.21 -3.97 19.56
CA LEU A 176 -5.55 -5.18 20.00
C LEU A 176 -5.14 -5.17 21.47
N LYS A 177 -4.59 -4.07 21.98
CA LYS A 177 -4.28 -3.94 23.41
C LYS A 177 -5.53 -4.10 24.27
N ARG A 178 -6.67 -3.56 23.80
CA ARG A 178 -7.96 -3.72 24.47
C ARG A 178 -8.44 -5.18 24.43
N ALA A 179 -8.38 -5.82 23.27
CA ALA A 179 -8.75 -7.23 23.11
C ALA A 179 -7.90 -8.15 24.00
N LYS A 180 -6.58 -7.94 24.02
CA LYS A 180 -5.65 -8.67 24.89
C LYS A 180 -5.99 -8.50 26.36
N LYS A 181 -6.24 -7.26 26.81
CA LYS A 181 -6.60 -6.97 28.22
C LYS A 181 -7.89 -7.70 28.64
N ILE A 182 -8.91 -7.73 27.78
CA ILE A 182 -10.17 -8.44 28.04
C ILE A 182 -9.92 -9.95 28.10
N HIS A 183 -9.18 -10.50 27.13
CA HIS A 183 -8.93 -11.93 27.06
C HIS A 183 -8.07 -12.44 28.22
N THR A 184 -7.06 -11.68 28.66
CA THR A 184 -6.25 -12.01 29.83
C THR A 184 -7.07 -11.99 31.11
N ARG A 185 -8.00 -11.01 31.26
CA ARG A 185 -8.89 -10.96 32.42
C ARG A 185 -9.81 -12.18 32.47
N ASN A 186 -10.43 -12.53 31.34
CA ASN A 186 -11.31 -13.69 31.26
C ASN A 186 -10.55 -15.00 31.48
N ALA A 187 -9.36 -15.17 30.91
CA ALA A 187 -8.54 -16.37 31.12
C ALA A 187 -8.12 -16.56 32.59
N LEU A 188 -7.82 -15.47 33.30
CA LEU A 188 -7.52 -15.49 34.73
C LEU A 188 -8.76 -15.88 35.56
N SER A 189 -9.95 -15.41 35.16
CA SER A 189 -11.21 -15.73 35.82
C SER A 189 -11.68 -17.17 35.62
N TYR A 190 -11.35 -17.82 34.49
CA TYR A 190 -11.81 -19.17 34.15
C TYR A 190 -10.74 -20.28 34.24
N GLY A 191 -9.51 -19.99 34.72
CA GLY A 191 -8.50 -21.01 35.00
C GLY A 191 -7.94 -21.79 33.79
N LEU A 192 -8.17 -21.33 32.56
CA LEU A 192 -7.74 -22.00 31.33
C LEU A 192 -6.29 -21.63 30.96
N SER A 193 -5.32 -22.50 31.26
CA SER A 193 -3.88 -22.17 31.15
C SER A 193 -3.18 -22.61 29.86
N SER A 194 -3.73 -23.55 29.08
CA SER A 194 -3.09 -24.05 27.84
C SER A 194 -3.63 -23.37 26.57
N ASP A 195 -4.95 -23.40 26.34
CA ASP A 195 -5.59 -22.80 25.15
C ASP A 195 -5.43 -21.29 25.07
N SER A 196 -5.42 -20.61 26.22
CA SER A 196 -5.20 -19.15 26.27
C SER A 196 -3.83 -18.75 25.71
N ARG A 197 -2.79 -19.58 25.89
CA ARG A 197 -1.45 -19.32 25.33
C ARG A 197 -1.41 -19.50 23.81
N ILE A 198 -2.13 -20.48 23.27
CA ILE A 198 -2.24 -20.70 21.82
C ILE A 198 -2.99 -19.53 21.17
N ILE A 199 -4.10 -19.10 21.76
CA ILE A 199 -4.88 -17.96 21.30
C ILE A 199 -4.04 -16.67 21.35
N LEU A 200 -3.29 -16.42 22.43
CA LEU A 200 -2.39 -15.25 22.52
C LEU A 200 -1.27 -15.28 21.45
N ARG A 201 -0.73 -16.46 21.11
CA ARG A 201 0.25 -16.60 20.02
C ARG A 201 -0.39 -16.34 18.65
N LYS A 202 -1.58 -16.87 18.38
CA LYS A 202 -2.37 -16.58 17.16
C LYS A 202 -2.62 -15.07 17.05
N PHE A 203 -3.01 -14.42 18.15
CA PHE A 203 -3.16 -12.96 18.19
C PHE A 203 -1.85 -12.26 17.83
N GLY A 204 -0.73 -12.63 18.46
CA GLY A 204 0.60 -12.05 18.20
C GLY A 204 1.02 -12.11 16.73
N GLY A 205 0.79 -13.24 16.07
CA GLY A 205 1.06 -13.40 14.63
C GLY A 205 0.26 -12.44 13.76
N ILE A 206 -1.04 -12.29 14.03
CA ILE A 206 -1.91 -11.32 13.32
C ILE A 206 -1.44 -9.88 13.56
N GLN A 207 -1.00 -9.54 14.79
CA GLN A 207 -0.48 -8.19 15.07
C GLN A 207 0.79 -7.91 14.26
N PHE A 208 1.72 -8.86 14.27
CA PHE A 208 3.00 -8.75 13.57
C PHE A 208 2.80 -8.55 12.08
N TRP A 209 1.94 -9.35 11.45
CA TRP A 209 1.66 -9.26 10.03
C TRP A 209 1.02 -7.93 9.61
N PHE A 210 0.10 -7.40 10.42
CA PHE A 210 -0.46 -6.10 10.16
C PHE A 210 0.57 -4.98 10.33
N LEU A 211 1.43 -5.05 11.36
CA LEU A 211 2.49 -4.07 11.57
C LEU A 211 3.48 -4.07 10.40
N ILE A 212 3.83 -5.24 9.85
CA ILE A 212 4.64 -5.34 8.63
C ILE A 212 3.98 -4.58 7.48
N ARG A 213 2.67 -4.75 7.24
CA ARG A 213 1.96 -4.02 6.17
C ARG A 213 2.07 -2.53 6.31
N VAL A 214 1.78 -2.02 7.51
CA VAL A 214 1.82 -0.58 7.75
C VAL A 214 3.26 -0.07 7.67
N PHE A 215 4.24 -0.84 8.13
CA PHE A 215 5.65 -0.50 8.01
C PHE A 215 6.12 -0.40 6.56
N ILE A 216 5.73 -1.36 5.70
CA ILE A 216 6.08 -1.32 4.27
C ILE A 216 5.38 -0.15 3.58
N ALA A 217 4.11 0.11 3.89
CA ALA A 217 3.38 1.27 3.38
C ALA A 217 4.06 2.60 3.79
N LEU A 218 4.38 2.76 5.08
CA LEU A 218 5.14 3.91 5.60
C LEU A 218 6.48 4.07 4.89
N SER A 219 7.18 2.96 4.63
CA SER A 219 8.46 2.99 3.92
C SER A 219 8.29 3.50 2.49
N LEU A 220 7.21 3.11 1.80
CA LEU A 220 6.87 3.61 0.46
C LEU A 220 6.57 5.11 0.48
N THR A 221 5.76 5.57 1.44
CA THR A 221 5.43 6.99 1.58
C THR A 221 6.65 7.82 1.93
N PHE A 222 7.52 7.32 2.80
CA PHE A 222 8.77 7.99 3.19
C PHE A 222 9.76 8.11 2.03
N ILE A 223 10.02 7.03 1.28
CA ILE A 223 10.96 7.08 0.14
C ILE A 223 10.44 7.99 -0.98
N THR A 224 9.12 8.02 -1.22
CA THR A 224 8.53 8.91 -2.24
C THR A 224 8.57 10.38 -1.83
N LEU A 225 8.38 10.69 -0.54
CA LEU A 225 8.60 12.03 0.02
C LEU A 225 10.07 12.45 -0.08
N PHE A 226 10.99 11.55 0.26
CA PHE A 226 12.42 11.79 0.17
C PHE A 226 12.83 12.10 -1.27
N ASP A 227 12.52 11.21 -2.21
CA ASP A 227 12.81 11.39 -3.63
C ASP A 227 12.25 12.73 -4.17
N SER A 228 10.99 13.02 -3.87
CA SER A 228 10.34 14.29 -4.23
C SER A 228 11.09 15.51 -3.69
N PHE A 229 11.47 15.48 -2.41
CA PHE A 229 12.13 16.62 -1.75
C PHE A 229 13.55 16.87 -2.29
N PHE A 230 14.31 15.81 -2.57
CA PHE A 230 15.65 15.93 -3.13
C PHE A 230 15.63 16.37 -4.59
N ASN A 231 14.69 15.87 -5.39
CA ASN A 231 14.50 16.30 -6.78
C ASN A 231 14.01 17.76 -6.86
N LEU A 232 13.19 18.23 -5.91
CA LEU A 232 12.69 19.61 -5.86
C LEU A 232 13.73 20.64 -5.42
N ARG A 233 14.64 20.29 -4.49
CA ARG A 233 15.58 21.26 -3.94
C ARG A 233 16.79 21.53 -4.83
N GLY A 234 17.15 20.67 -5.78
CA GLY A 234 18.31 20.88 -6.66
C GLY A 234 19.65 21.10 -5.92
N VAL A 235 19.74 20.73 -4.64
CA VAL A 235 20.78 21.20 -3.68
C VAL A 235 21.88 20.16 -3.41
N ALA A 236 22.10 19.16 -4.25
CA ALA A 236 23.21 18.24 -4.01
C ALA A 236 24.01 17.94 -5.29
N ASN A 237 25.33 18.14 -5.16
CA ASN A 237 26.39 17.82 -6.12
C ASN A 237 25.99 16.78 -7.17
N GLN A 238 25.92 17.23 -8.43
CA GLN A 238 25.45 16.52 -9.62
C GLN A 238 25.87 15.03 -9.69
N ILE A 239 27.13 14.71 -9.35
CA ILE A 239 27.72 13.40 -9.67
C ILE A 239 27.33 12.26 -8.69
N VAL A 240 27.16 12.53 -7.39
CA VAL A 240 26.80 11.48 -6.40
C VAL A 240 25.27 11.27 -6.36
N VAL A 241 24.51 12.33 -6.66
CA VAL A 241 23.05 12.28 -6.75
C VAL A 241 22.58 11.47 -7.96
N ASP A 242 23.29 11.53 -9.09
CA ASP A 242 22.88 10.84 -10.31
C ASP A 242 22.88 9.29 -10.17
N VAL A 243 23.90 8.70 -9.53
CA VAL A 243 23.95 7.23 -9.36
C VAL A 243 22.95 6.75 -8.30
N ALA A 244 22.81 7.48 -7.19
CA ALA A 244 21.86 7.14 -6.14
C ALA A 244 20.41 7.26 -6.64
N ASN A 245 20.08 8.32 -7.38
CA ASN A 245 18.74 8.54 -7.91
C ASN A 245 18.39 7.62 -9.07
N GLN A 246 19.35 7.17 -9.89
CA GLN A 246 19.04 6.32 -11.05
C GLN A 246 19.06 4.82 -10.74
N ILE A 247 19.82 4.39 -9.72
CA ILE A 247 19.95 2.96 -9.36
C ILE A 247 19.31 2.70 -8.00
N VAL A 248 19.76 3.36 -6.93
CA VAL A 248 19.38 2.99 -5.56
C VAL A 248 17.91 3.27 -5.28
N VAL A 249 17.41 4.47 -5.60
CA VAL A 249 16.02 4.85 -5.33
C VAL A 249 15.02 3.97 -6.09
N PRO A 250 15.14 3.74 -7.42
CA PRO A 250 14.23 2.86 -8.15
C PRO A 250 14.27 1.42 -7.65
N THR A 251 15.44 0.93 -7.22
CA THR A 251 15.59 -0.41 -6.64
C THR A 251 14.82 -0.53 -5.34
N ILE A 252 15.00 0.43 -4.42
CA ILE A 252 14.30 0.43 -3.13
C ILE A 252 12.80 0.52 -3.36
N ILE A 253 12.32 1.40 -4.25
CA ILE A 253 10.90 1.52 -4.58
C ILE A 253 10.37 0.20 -5.15
N CYS A 254 11.09 -0.43 -6.09
CA CYS A 254 10.69 -1.70 -6.67
C CYS A 254 10.58 -2.80 -5.61
N LEU A 255 11.59 -2.95 -4.74
CA LEU A 255 11.58 -3.93 -3.65
C LEU A 255 10.45 -3.69 -2.66
N ILE A 256 10.19 -2.43 -2.28
CA ILE A 256 9.07 -2.08 -1.40
C ILE A 256 7.73 -2.41 -2.06
N CYS A 257 7.54 -2.07 -3.33
CA CYS A 257 6.32 -2.39 -4.08
C CYS A 257 6.09 -3.90 -4.19
N ILE A 258 7.14 -4.67 -4.50
CA ILE A 258 7.11 -6.14 -4.54
C ILE A 258 6.75 -6.71 -3.16
N ALA A 259 7.42 -6.26 -2.11
CA ALA A 259 7.12 -6.68 -0.75
C ALA A 259 5.66 -6.35 -0.40
N MET A 260 5.17 -5.17 -0.77
CA MET A 260 3.79 -4.77 -0.50
C MET A 260 2.78 -5.64 -1.24
N SER A 261 3.05 -5.98 -2.51
CA SER A 261 2.26 -6.91 -3.31
C SER A 261 2.13 -8.28 -2.63
N TYR A 262 3.23 -8.85 -2.14
CA TYR A 262 3.19 -10.13 -1.43
C TYR A 262 2.44 -10.05 -0.10
N VAL A 263 2.74 -9.04 0.73
CA VAL A 263 2.15 -8.95 2.07
C VAL A 263 0.63 -8.69 2.03
N ILE A 264 0.13 -8.05 0.98
CA ILE A 264 -1.31 -7.89 0.73
C ILE A 264 -1.92 -9.23 0.24
N THR A 265 -1.23 -9.95 -0.63
CA THR A 265 -1.73 -11.17 -1.28
C THR A 265 -1.81 -12.34 -0.30
N LEU A 266 -0.74 -12.60 0.46
CA LEU A 266 -0.57 -13.78 1.34
C LEU A 266 -1.42 -13.77 2.63
N GLU A 267 -2.24 -12.74 2.85
CA GLU A 267 -3.06 -12.62 4.07
C GLU A 267 -3.92 -13.84 4.38
N SER A 268 -4.56 -14.42 3.36
CA SER A 268 -5.50 -15.53 3.54
C SER A 268 -4.77 -16.82 3.93
N GLU A 269 -3.62 -17.09 3.33
CA GLU A 269 -2.80 -18.26 3.63
C GLU A 269 -2.23 -18.20 5.04
N ILE A 270 -1.86 -17.00 5.49
CA ILE A 270 -1.35 -16.78 6.84
C ILE A 270 -2.47 -16.95 7.87
N VAL A 271 -3.65 -16.38 7.62
CA VAL A 271 -4.80 -16.56 8.51
C VAL A 271 -5.20 -18.03 8.58
N GLU A 272 -5.16 -18.76 7.47
CA GLU A 272 -5.44 -20.20 7.40
C GLU A 272 -4.38 -21.04 8.13
N ALA A 273 -3.09 -20.74 7.93
CA ALA A 273 -1.97 -21.39 8.62
C ALA A 273 -2.02 -21.17 10.15
N TYR A 274 -2.52 -20.01 10.61
CA TYR A 274 -2.71 -19.75 12.03
C TYR A 274 -4.07 -20.21 12.57
N ALA A 275 -5.12 -20.27 11.73
CA ALA A 275 -6.42 -20.80 12.12
C ALA A 275 -6.34 -22.30 12.41
N GLY A 276 -5.54 -23.04 11.63
CA GLY A 276 -5.56 -24.51 11.64
C GLY A 276 -6.68 -25.02 10.75
N ASN A 277 -6.50 -26.20 10.16
CA ASN A 277 -7.46 -26.79 9.23
C ASN A 277 -8.83 -26.97 9.94
N PRO A 278 -9.93 -26.35 9.47
CA PRO A 278 -11.24 -26.40 10.13
C PRO A 278 -11.80 -27.83 10.26
N ASN A 279 -11.25 -28.78 9.50
CA ASN A 279 -11.62 -30.19 9.57
C ASN A 279 -11.20 -30.88 10.88
N ASN A 280 -10.40 -30.24 11.74
CA ASN A 280 -10.01 -30.77 13.05
C ASN A 280 -10.68 -30.06 14.24
N GLU A 281 -11.50 -29.02 14.03
CA GLU A 281 -12.12 -28.21 15.11
C GLU A 281 -13.66 -28.38 15.23
N ILE A 282 -14.27 -29.34 14.51
CA ILE A 282 -15.72 -29.60 14.63
C ILE A 282 -16.11 -30.12 16.03
N GLU A 283 -15.15 -30.54 16.87
CA GLU A 283 -15.44 -31.07 18.21
C GLU A 283 -15.16 -30.12 19.39
N SER A 284 -14.74 -28.86 19.16
CA SER A 284 -14.36 -27.97 20.27
C SER A 284 -14.75 -26.48 20.12
N GLN A 285 -15.93 -26.19 19.59
CA GLN A 285 -16.53 -24.86 19.77
C GLN A 285 -17.28 -24.77 21.11
N PRO A 286 -16.96 -23.82 22.02
CA PRO A 286 -17.93 -23.36 22.99
C PRO A 286 -18.93 -22.45 22.25
N LYS A 287 -20.18 -22.90 22.17
CA LYS A 287 -21.35 -22.14 21.72
C LYS A 287 -21.35 -20.74 22.35
N PHE A 288 -21.00 -19.71 21.57
CA PHE A 288 -21.32 -18.33 21.89
C PHE A 288 -22.53 -17.89 21.06
N ILE A 289 -23.65 -17.81 21.78
CA ILE A 289 -24.81 -16.93 21.57
C ILE A 289 -25.83 -17.39 20.52
N SER A 290 -26.82 -18.14 21.03
CA SER A 290 -28.22 -18.01 20.64
C SER A 290 -29.05 -18.20 21.90
N GLU A 291 -29.23 -17.14 22.69
CA GLU A 291 -30.50 -16.99 23.41
C GLU A 291 -30.78 -15.53 23.72
N ARG A 292 -31.96 -15.14 23.27
CA ARG A 292 -32.67 -13.90 23.47
C ARG A 292 -33.24 -13.93 24.87
N GLU A 293 -32.96 -12.95 25.72
CA GLU A 293 -33.97 -12.53 26.70
C GLU A 293 -33.80 -11.07 27.11
N SER A 294 -34.94 -10.39 27.01
CA SER A 294 -35.27 -9.04 27.42
C SER A 294 -34.96 -8.76 28.89
N VAL A 295 -34.24 -7.69 29.18
CA VAL A 295 -34.45 -6.91 30.41
C VAL A 295 -34.27 -5.42 30.08
N THR A 296 -35.40 -4.74 29.95
CA THR A 296 -35.57 -3.30 30.22
C THR A 296 -34.97 -2.92 31.57
N VAL A 297 -34.40 -1.71 31.69
CA VAL A 297 -34.66 -0.71 32.75
C VAL A 297 -33.51 0.32 32.76
N PHE A 298 -33.91 1.58 32.49
CA PHE A 298 -33.24 2.90 32.62
C PHE A 298 -31.81 3.12 32.12
#